data_AF-A0A3B8IKJ0-F1
#
_entry.id   AF-A0A3B8IKJ0-F1
#
_cell.length_a   1.000
_cell.length_b   1.000
_cell.length_c   1.000
_cell.angle_alpha   90.00
_cell.angle_beta   90.00
_cell.angle_gamma   90.00
#
_symmetry.space_group_name_H-M   'P 1'
#
loop_
_entity.id
_entity.type
_entity.pdbx_description
1 polymer ?
#
loop_
_entity_poly.entity_id
_entity_poly.type
_entity_poly.pdbx_seq_one_letter_code
_entity_poly.pdbx_strand_id
1 'polypeptide(L)'
;KREDREAFRYIIQRDALAWAVAEVSPQEIDKINILKASFLAMHRALVQLKIRPELLLIDGNRFVPYGETPHECIIKGDGKYLSIAAASILAKTHRDEVMERFAADYPQYGWDQNVGYPTPAHRKAIAEHGTTPHHRMSFKLLPDQLELFEKEEKKS
;
A
#
# COMPACT_ATOMS: atom_id res chain seq x y z
N LYS A 1 12.33 -7.35 -13.18
CA LYS A 1 11.33 -8.44 -13.08
C LYS A 1 11.10 -8.78 -11.60
N ARG A 2 10.09 -9.59 -11.25
CA ARG A 2 9.79 -9.92 -9.85
C ARG A 2 10.96 -10.64 -9.16
N GLU A 3 11.56 -11.61 -9.86
CA GLU A 3 12.74 -12.36 -9.40
C GLU A 3 13.93 -11.43 -9.07
N ASP A 4 14.20 -10.44 -9.92
CA ASP A 4 15.25 -9.45 -9.66
C ASP A 4 15.00 -8.69 -8.34
N ARG A 5 13.74 -8.43 -7.98
CA ARG A 5 13.40 -7.68 -6.75
C ARG A 5 13.65 -8.47 -5.48
N GLU A 6 13.39 -9.78 -5.48
CA GLU A 6 13.70 -10.63 -4.31
C GLU A 6 15.21 -10.76 -4.11
N ALA A 7 15.97 -10.90 -5.20
CA ALA A 7 17.44 -10.90 -5.14
C ALA A 7 17.96 -9.56 -4.58
N PHE A 8 17.44 -8.42 -5.05
CA PHE A 8 17.82 -7.12 -4.51
C PHE A 8 17.39 -6.94 -3.05
N ARG A 9 16.19 -7.41 -2.66
CA ARG A 9 15.74 -7.38 -1.26
C ARG A 9 16.75 -8.07 -0.35
N TYR A 10 17.19 -9.27 -0.72
CA TYR A 10 18.20 -10.00 0.05
C TYR A 10 19.51 -9.20 0.19
N ILE A 11 20.02 -8.65 -0.91
CA ILE A 11 21.24 -7.82 -0.91
C ILE A 11 21.07 -6.60 0.00
N ILE A 12 19.95 -5.88 -0.12
CA ILE A 12 19.65 -4.71 0.72
C ILE A 12 19.59 -5.09 2.19
N GLN A 13 18.88 -6.17 2.55
CA GLN A 13 18.73 -6.57 3.95
C GLN A 13 20.06 -7.02 4.58
N ARG A 14 20.95 -7.60 3.79
CA ARG A 14 22.30 -8.03 4.21
C ARG A 14 23.26 -6.85 4.37
N ASP A 15 23.26 -5.94 3.40
CA ASP A 15 24.33 -4.92 3.27
C ASP A 15 23.96 -3.55 3.84
N ALA A 16 22.66 -3.25 4.00
CA ALA A 16 22.24 -1.98 4.58
C ALA A 16 22.61 -1.89 6.07
N LEU A 17 23.11 -0.73 6.48
CA LEU A 17 23.45 -0.43 7.88
C LEU A 17 22.25 -0.64 8.82
N ALA A 18 21.07 -0.23 8.38
CA ALA A 18 19.79 -0.49 9.04
C ALA A 18 18.66 -0.45 8.01
N TRP A 19 17.61 -1.23 8.25
CA TRP A 19 16.38 -1.22 7.46
C TRP A 19 15.20 -1.64 8.34
N ALA A 20 14.00 -1.24 7.93
CA ALA A 20 12.75 -1.67 8.53
C ALA A 20 11.59 -1.53 7.52
N VAL A 21 10.55 -2.34 7.70
CA VAL A 21 9.29 -2.23 6.95
C VAL A 21 8.16 -2.17 7.97
N ALA A 22 7.16 -1.32 7.71
CA ALA A 22 6.00 -1.19 8.59
C ALA A 22 4.72 -1.15 7.77
N GLU A 23 3.64 -1.62 8.40
CA GLU A 23 2.32 -1.67 7.82
C GLU A 23 1.33 -0.81 8.62
N VAL A 24 0.26 -0.39 7.93
CA VAL A 24 -0.90 0.27 8.52
C VAL A 24 -2.12 -0.49 8.06
N SER A 25 -2.95 -0.91 9.01
CA SER A 25 -4.11 -1.75 8.73
C SER A 25 -5.16 -1.02 7.89
N PRO A 26 -6.01 -1.73 7.12
CA PRO A 26 -7.15 -1.11 6.43
C PRO A 26 -8.05 -0.30 7.36
N GLN A 27 -8.28 -0.79 8.57
CA GLN A 27 -9.10 -0.13 9.60
C GLN A 27 -8.47 1.20 10.05
N GLU A 28 -7.15 1.26 10.16
CA GLU A 28 -6.44 2.51 10.47
C GLU A 28 -6.48 3.47 9.27
N ILE A 29 -6.27 2.97 8.05
CA ILE A 29 -6.36 3.75 6.81
C ILE A 29 -7.75 4.41 6.70
N ASP A 30 -8.81 3.65 6.99
CA ASP A 30 -10.18 4.16 6.95
C ASP A 30 -10.42 5.29 7.97
N LYS A 31 -9.73 5.26 9.12
CA LYS A 31 -9.84 6.30 10.16
C LYS A 31 -9.08 7.58 9.82
N ILE A 32 -7.89 7.46 9.23
CA ILE A 32 -6.97 8.61 9.08
C ILE A 32 -6.75 9.06 7.65
N ASN A 33 -7.33 8.37 6.66
CA ASN A 33 -7.07 8.48 5.22
C ASN A 33 -5.71 7.95 4.76
N ILE A 34 -5.61 7.64 3.46
CA ILE A 34 -4.44 7.01 2.85
C ILE A 34 -3.17 7.86 2.91
N LEU A 35 -3.27 9.19 2.80
CA LEU A 35 -2.11 10.06 2.84
C LEU A 35 -1.47 10.07 4.23
N LYS A 36 -2.29 10.22 5.28
CA LYS A 36 -1.77 10.16 6.67
C LYS A 36 -1.30 8.76 7.03
N ALA A 37 -1.96 7.72 6.52
CA ALA A 37 -1.52 6.34 6.71
C ALA A 37 -0.15 6.06 6.10
N SER A 38 0.16 6.63 4.93
CA SER A 38 1.51 6.55 4.34
C SER A 38 2.57 7.15 5.27
N PHE A 39 2.32 8.33 5.85
CA PHE A 39 3.24 8.94 6.81
C PHE A 39 3.37 8.14 8.10
N LEU A 40 2.25 7.60 8.62
CA LEU A 40 2.26 6.74 9.79
C LEU A 40 3.10 5.47 9.56
N ALA A 41 3.00 4.84 8.37
CA ALA A 41 3.83 3.71 8.00
C ALA A 41 5.32 4.09 7.99
N MET A 42 5.67 5.23 7.38
CA MET A 42 7.05 5.74 7.37
C MET A 42 7.57 5.98 8.79
N HIS A 43 6.78 6.62 9.66
CA HIS A 43 7.14 6.87 11.06
C HIS A 43 7.32 5.56 11.84
N ARG A 44 6.45 4.57 11.64
CA ARG A 44 6.59 3.23 12.25
C ARG A 44 7.85 2.50 11.78
N ALA A 45 8.23 2.66 10.51
CA ALA A 45 9.47 2.11 10.00
C ALA A 45 10.69 2.79 10.64
N LEU A 46 10.65 4.11 10.82
CA LEU A 46 11.72 4.86 11.51
C LEU A 46 11.91 4.43 12.96
N VAL A 47 10.83 4.19 13.70
CA VAL A 47 10.90 3.69 15.10
C VAL A 47 11.62 2.35 15.19
N GLN A 48 11.52 1.51 14.16
CA GLN A 48 12.12 0.17 14.14
C GLN A 48 13.59 0.17 13.69
N LEU A 49 14.10 1.29 13.17
CA LEU A 49 15.50 1.37 12.77
C LEU A 49 16.41 1.31 13.98
N LYS A 50 17.40 0.42 13.93
CA LYS A 50 18.45 0.32 14.96
C LYS A 50 19.42 1.50 14.95
N ILE A 51 19.52 2.19 13.82
CA ILE A 51 20.39 3.35 13.62
C ILE A 51 19.50 4.54 13.32
N ARG A 52 19.65 5.62 14.09
CA ARG A 52 18.90 6.85 13.87
C ARG A 52 19.51 7.62 12.69
N PRO A 53 18.74 7.91 11.63
CA PRO A 53 19.25 8.68 10.50
C PRO A 53 19.40 10.16 10.86
N GLU A 54 20.37 10.81 10.23
CA GLU A 54 20.60 12.27 10.34
C GLU A 54 19.78 13.08 9.33
N LEU A 55 19.37 12.46 8.22
CA LEU A 55 18.53 13.06 7.18
C LEU A 55 17.58 12.00 6.59
N LEU A 56 16.32 12.37 6.36
CA LEU A 56 15.32 11.53 5.72
C LEU A 56 15.12 11.95 4.26
N LEU A 57 15.43 11.06 3.32
CA LEU A 57 15.08 11.24 1.90
C LEU A 57 13.76 10.52 1.63
N ILE A 58 12.71 11.27 1.32
CA ILE A 58 11.34 10.77 1.17
C ILE A 58 10.93 10.84 -0.29
N ASP A 59 10.46 9.72 -0.87
CA ASP A 59 9.87 9.74 -2.21
C ASP A 59 8.51 10.44 -2.21
N GLY A 60 8.39 11.47 -3.05
CA GLY A 60 7.17 12.26 -3.18
C GLY A 60 7.39 13.74 -2.91
N ASN A 61 6.30 14.45 -2.63
CA ASN A 61 6.30 15.91 -2.46
C ASN A 61 5.77 16.36 -1.09
N ARG A 62 5.47 15.42 -0.19
CA ARG A 62 4.91 15.69 1.14
C ARG A 62 5.44 14.68 2.13
N PHE A 63 5.68 15.14 3.35
CA PHE A 63 6.01 14.32 4.51
C PHE A 63 5.58 15.07 5.76
N VAL A 64 5.19 14.34 6.81
CA VAL A 64 5.00 14.93 8.14
C VAL A 64 6.32 14.79 8.90
N PRO A 65 6.93 15.88 9.38
CA PRO A 65 8.18 15.84 10.12
C PRO A 65 8.18 14.77 11.21
N TYR A 66 9.30 14.08 11.38
CA TYR A 66 9.48 13.04 12.39
C TYR A 66 10.48 13.50 13.45
N GLY A 67 9.95 14.01 14.57
CA GLY A 67 10.77 14.63 15.61
C GLY A 67 11.62 15.77 15.04
N GLU A 68 12.89 15.79 15.39
CA GLU A 68 13.86 16.80 14.95
C GLU A 68 14.69 16.37 13.73
N THR A 69 14.49 15.15 13.21
CA THR A 69 15.29 14.69 12.07
C THR A 69 14.86 15.46 10.80
N PRO A 70 15.78 16.16 10.13
CA PRO A 70 15.47 16.87 8.89
C PRO A 70 15.04 15.90 7.79
N HIS A 71 14.25 16.40 6.84
CA HIS A 71 13.78 15.60 5.72
C HIS A 71 13.75 16.40 4.42
N GLU A 72 13.91 15.69 3.32
CA GLU A 72 13.75 16.21 1.96
C GLU A 72 12.78 15.33 1.17
N CYS A 73 11.80 15.97 0.53
CA CYS A 73 10.86 15.28 -0.35
C CYS A 73 11.35 15.36 -1.80
N ILE A 74 11.54 14.21 -2.43
CA ILE A 74 12.11 14.07 -3.75
C ILE A 74 11.09 13.40 -4.65
N ILE A 75 10.57 14.14 -5.63
CA ILE A 75 9.64 13.59 -6.63
C ILE A 75 10.40 12.60 -7.53
N LYS A 76 9.89 11.36 -7.60
CA LYS A 76 10.52 10.23 -8.31
C LYS A 76 11.92 9.97 -7.76
N GLY A 77 12.02 9.94 -6.44
CA GLY A 77 13.28 9.79 -5.72
C GLY A 77 13.91 8.42 -5.92
N ASP A 78 13.09 7.39 -6.16
CA ASP A 78 13.52 6.03 -6.46
C ASP A 78 14.37 5.94 -7.73
N GLY A 79 14.10 6.78 -8.74
CA GLY A 79 14.91 6.89 -9.94
C GLY A 79 16.20 7.73 -9.79
N LYS A 80 16.43 8.35 -8.63
CA LYS A 80 17.52 9.31 -8.39
C LYS A 80 18.46 8.90 -7.26
N TYR A 81 17.94 8.27 -6.21
CA TYR A 81 18.67 7.93 -4.99
C TYR A 81 18.52 6.45 -4.69
N LEU A 82 19.66 5.76 -4.54
CA LEU A 82 19.70 4.33 -4.26
C LEU A 82 19.05 3.98 -2.91
N SER A 83 19.13 4.85 -1.91
CA SER A 83 18.47 4.64 -0.62
C SER A 83 16.94 4.61 -0.74
N ILE A 84 16.37 5.49 -1.57
CA ILE A 84 14.93 5.50 -1.87
C ILE A 84 14.56 4.26 -2.69
N ALA A 85 15.34 3.94 -3.73
CA ALA A 85 15.13 2.73 -4.54
C ALA A 85 15.12 1.46 -3.67
N ALA A 86 16.07 1.35 -2.73
CA ALA A 86 16.18 0.24 -1.81
C ALA A 86 14.95 0.14 -0.89
N ALA A 87 14.51 1.26 -0.30
CA ALA A 87 13.29 1.31 0.51
C ALA A 87 12.04 0.89 -0.29
N SER A 88 11.92 1.34 -1.54
CA SER A 88 10.82 0.95 -2.44
C SER A 88 10.82 -0.54 -2.76
N ILE A 89 12.00 -1.16 -2.94
CA ILE A 89 12.11 -2.62 -3.14
C ILE A 89 11.66 -3.37 -1.87
N LEU A 90 12.14 -2.97 -0.69
CA LEU A 90 11.75 -3.59 0.58
C LEU A 90 10.23 -3.49 0.80
N ALA A 91 9.64 -2.31 0.58
CA ALA A 91 8.21 -2.10 0.74
C ALA A 91 7.38 -2.92 -0.26
N LYS A 92 7.80 -2.97 -1.53
CA LYS A 92 7.07 -3.69 -2.58
C LYS A 92 7.11 -5.21 -2.38
N THR A 93 8.29 -5.76 -2.11
CA THR A 93 8.45 -7.21 -1.89
C THR A 93 7.66 -7.67 -0.66
N HIS A 94 7.75 -6.92 0.43
CA HIS A 94 6.95 -7.18 1.63
C HIS A 94 5.43 -7.12 1.35
N ARG A 95 4.97 -6.12 0.58
CA ARG A 95 3.57 -5.99 0.22
C ARG A 95 3.08 -7.14 -0.66
N ASP A 96 3.92 -7.60 -1.58
CA ASP A 96 3.61 -8.74 -2.46
C ASP A 96 3.43 -10.02 -1.62
N GLU A 97 4.32 -10.29 -0.66
CA GLU A 97 4.20 -11.43 0.27
C GLU A 97 2.91 -11.37 1.11
N VAL A 98 2.54 -10.19 1.61
CA VAL A 98 1.28 -10.01 2.35
C VAL A 98 0.08 -10.37 1.48
N MET A 99 0.10 -9.96 0.21
CA MET A 99 -1.03 -10.22 -0.69
C MET A 99 -1.12 -11.67 -1.16
N GLU A 100 0.00 -12.37 -1.27
CA GLU A 100 0.00 -13.81 -1.52
C GLU A 100 -0.59 -14.58 -0.34
N ARG A 101 -0.25 -14.20 0.90
CA ARG A 101 -0.87 -14.80 2.08
C ARG A 101 -2.39 -14.56 2.09
N PHE A 102 -2.81 -13.33 1.82
CA PHE A 102 -4.24 -13.05 1.75
C PHE A 102 -4.93 -13.78 0.60
N ALA A 103 -4.25 -13.99 -0.54
CA ALA A 103 -4.80 -14.77 -1.65
C ALA A 103 -4.97 -16.25 -1.28
N ALA A 104 -4.11 -16.81 -0.43
CA ALA A 104 -4.29 -18.16 0.10
C ALA A 104 -5.54 -18.26 0.99
N ASP A 105 -5.78 -17.26 1.84
CA ASP A 105 -6.93 -17.22 2.76
C ASP A 105 -8.25 -16.84 2.05
N TYR A 106 -8.17 -16.00 1.01
CA TYR A 106 -9.31 -15.49 0.24
C TYR A 106 -9.09 -15.59 -1.27
N PRO A 107 -9.07 -16.81 -1.83
CA PRO A 107 -8.65 -17.06 -3.22
C PRO A 107 -9.54 -16.39 -4.27
N GLN A 108 -10.80 -16.11 -3.95
CA GLN A 108 -11.76 -15.48 -4.88
C GLN A 108 -11.37 -14.07 -5.33
N TYR A 109 -10.56 -13.33 -4.55
CA TYR A 109 -10.24 -11.93 -4.86
C TYR A 109 -9.02 -11.75 -5.76
N GLY A 110 -8.25 -12.81 -6.05
CA GLY A 110 -7.10 -12.77 -6.97
C GLY A 110 -5.97 -11.81 -6.55
N TRP A 111 -5.75 -11.69 -5.24
CA TRP A 111 -4.84 -10.71 -4.64
C TRP A 111 -3.36 -10.93 -4.93
N ASP A 112 -2.97 -12.17 -5.23
CA ASP A 112 -1.65 -12.56 -5.75
C ASP A 112 -1.33 -11.88 -7.10
N GLN A 113 -2.34 -11.55 -7.89
CA GLN A 113 -2.18 -10.88 -9.18
C GLN A 113 -2.45 -9.38 -9.10
N ASN A 114 -3.57 -8.99 -8.49
CA ASN A 114 -3.99 -7.59 -8.49
C ASN A 114 -3.46 -6.79 -7.30
N VAL A 115 -2.84 -7.42 -6.29
CA VAL A 115 -2.24 -6.78 -5.10
C VAL A 115 -3.17 -5.75 -4.39
N GLY A 116 -4.48 -5.96 -4.52
CA GLY A 116 -5.54 -5.14 -3.92
C GLY A 116 -5.99 -3.96 -4.78
N TYR A 117 -5.46 -3.81 -6.00
CA TYR A 117 -5.97 -2.83 -6.94
C TYR A 117 -7.40 -3.18 -7.38
N PRO A 118 -8.25 -2.18 -7.66
CA PRO A 118 -9.63 -2.40 -8.03
C PRO A 118 -9.71 -2.78 -9.52
N THR A 119 -9.24 -3.99 -9.85
CA THR A 119 -9.38 -4.57 -11.19
C THR A 119 -10.83 -5.03 -11.42
N PRO A 120 -11.28 -5.21 -12.67
CA PRO A 120 -12.59 -5.77 -12.94
C PRO A 120 -12.84 -7.10 -12.23
N ALA A 121 -11.83 -8.00 -12.22
CA ALA A 121 -11.90 -9.28 -11.51
C ALA A 121 -12.09 -9.10 -10.00
N HIS A 122 -11.32 -8.19 -9.37
CA HIS A 122 -11.44 -7.92 -7.94
C HIS A 122 -12.80 -7.34 -7.57
N ARG A 123 -13.33 -6.39 -8.35
CA ARG A 123 -14.67 -5.83 -8.13
C ARG A 123 -15.77 -6.86 -8.31
N LYS A 124 -15.64 -7.74 -9.30
CA LYS A 124 -16.57 -8.86 -9.50
C LYS A 124 -16.59 -9.78 -8.27
N ALA A 125 -15.42 -10.15 -7.75
CA ALA A 125 -15.31 -10.95 -6.54
C ALA A 125 -15.94 -10.26 -5.31
N ILE A 126 -15.77 -8.94 -5.16
CA ILE A 126 -16.44 -8.17 -4.09
C ILE A 126 -17.97 -8.22 -4.25
N ALA A 127 -18.48 -8.09 -5.47
CA ALA A 127 -19.93 -8.15 -5.72
C ALA A 127 -20.50 -9.55 -5.45
N GLU A 128 -19.76 -10.61 -5.75
CA GLU A 128 -20.21 -12.01 -5.60
C GLU A 128 -20.03 -12.55 -4.18
N HIS A 129 -18.94 -12.19 -3.50
CA HIS A 129 -18.54 -12.78 -2.22
C HIS A 129 -18.55 -11.80 -1.04
N GLY A 130 -18.85 -10.52 -1.29
CA GLY A 130 -18.81 -9.48 -0.28
C GLY A 130 -17.39 -8.98 0.02
N THR A 131 -17.27 -8.14 1.05
CA THR A 131 -16.00 -7.56 1.50
C THR A 131 -15.34 -8.41 2.59
N THR A 132 -14.10 -8.09 2.92
CA THR A 132 -13.29 -8.78 3.95
C THR A 132 -12.64 -7.75 4.87
N PRO A 133 -12.06 -8.15 6.01
CA PRO A 133 -11.28 -7.26 6.87
C PRO A 133 -10.07 -6.61 6.18
N HIS A 134 -9.65 -7.10 5.00
CA HIS A 134 -8.55 -6.55 4.23
C HIS A 134 -8.96 -5.43 3.25
N HIS A 135 -10.27 -5.24 3.04
CA HIS A 135 -10.80 -4.15 2.24
C HIS A 135 -10.78 -2.84 3.03
N ARG A 136 -10.47 -1.74 2.35
CA ARG A 136 -10.54 -0.38 2.90
C ARG A 136 -11.95 0.15 2.64
N MET A 137 -12.78 0.20 3.67
CA MET A 137 -14.20 0.49 3.54
C MET A 137 -14.48 1.96 3.22
N SER A 138 -13.50 2.85 3.46
CA SER A 138 -13.57 4.25 3.04
C SER A 138 -13.31 4.45 1.54
N PHE A 139 -12.83 3.43 0.83
CA PHE A 139 -12.56 3.50 -0.61
C PHE A 139 -13.82 3.07 -1.38
N LYS A 140 -13.95 3.56 -2.62
CA LYS A 140 -15.00 3.11 -3.53
C LYS A 140 -14.71 1.70 -4.03
N LEU A 141 -15.37 0.71 -3.42
CA LEU A 141 -15.16 -0.71 -3.74
C LEU A 141 -15.93 -1.17 -4.98
N LEU A 142 -17.16 -0.70 -5.14
CA LEU A 142 -18.01 -0.96 -6.31
C LEU A 142 -18.39 0.37 -6.98
N PRO A 143 -18.63 0.40 -8.30
CA PRO A 143 -19.23 1.57 -8.94
C PRO A 143 -20.59 1.90 -8.32
N ASP A 144 -20.99 3.17 -8.39
CA ASP A 144 -22.33 3.55 -7.92
C ASP A 144 -23.35 2.85 -8.83
N GLN A 145 -24.28 2.12 -8.23
CA GLN A 145 -25.37 1.50 -8.96
C GLN A 145 -26.35 2.63 -9.30
N LEU A 146 -26.35 3.10 -10.54
CA LEU A 146 -27.41 3.99 -11.02
C LEU A 146 -28.71 3.17 -11.03
N GLU A 147 -29.63 3.47 -10.12
CA GLU A 147 -30.95 2.85 -10.12
C GLU A 147 -31.71 3.29 -11.38
N LEU A 148 -31.81 2.38 -12.36
CA LEU A 148 -32.71 2.48 -13.50
C LEU A 148 -34.12 2.15 -13.03
N PHE A 149 -34.81 3.10 -12.39
CA PHE A 149 -36.26 3.04 -12.34
C PHE A 149 -36.81 3.62 -13.64
N GLU A 150 -37.15 2.75 -14.60
CA GLU A 150 -38.25 3.04 -15.50
C GLU A 150 -39.51 3.11 -14.63
N LYS A 151 -40.00 4.32 -14.35
CA LYS A 151 -41.36 4.47 -13.83
C LYS A 151 -42.29 3.91 -14.90
N GLU A 152 -42.87 2.74 -14.65
CA GLU A 152 -44.03 2.28 -15.39
C GLU A 152 -45.12 3.35 -15.27
N GLU A 153 -45.32 4.13 -16.33
CA GLU A 153 -46.53 4.93 -16.50
C GLU A 153 -47.70 3.96 -16.60
N LYS A 154 -48.38 3.77 -15.47
CA LYS A 154 -49.71 3.15 -15.44
C LYS A 154 -50.62 3.96 -16.35
N LYS A 155 -50.95 3.37 -17.50
CA LYS A 155 -52.10 3.77 -18.32
C LYS A 155 -53.34 3.82 -17.42
N SER A 156 -53.99 4.99 -17.40
CA SER A 156 -55.42 5.11 -17.12
C SER A 156 -56.02 6.15 -18.05
#